data_AF-A0A2Z2MLN6-F1
#
_entry.id   AF-A0A2Z2MLN6-F1
#
_cell.length_a   1.000
_cell.length_b   1.000
_cell.length_c   1.000
_cell.angle_alpha   90.00
_cell.angle_beta   90.00
_cell.angle_gamma   90.00
#
_symmetry.space_group_name_H-M   'P 1'
#
loop_
_entity.id
_entity.type
_entity.pdbx_description
1 polymer ?
#
loop_
_entity_poly.entity_id
_entity_poly.type
_entity_poly.pdbx_seq_one_letter_code
_entity_poly.pdbx_strand_id
1 'polypeptide(L)'
;MGDILVPKERRDAVVLIGVDGSENVEFIKVYAVSEEVAKQTLEEFFSAKGLFPSDYRLVSRGSEEVGERSAITTRSESSLGAALARLGLKLLSNGVLYLDGVERLYQFTLVSETLYERITAEKKAPESYDGESLTAEEILSLGVDVLVENLSGMDLSKLLPEKALLLREPTIERVAELLAEERDYPVVVETRDAGKYEFLDFPIILRLPPLSPEEFAQKLSERLGFEVSPGHFLDYPAEKLNMRNVEALARLVGALIEKRGLSAGEALSIAVRLNLGEL
;
A
#
# COMPACT_ATOMS: atom_id res chain seq x y z
N MET A 1 39.58 17.29 -1.15
CA MET A 1 38.12 17.37 -1.35
C MET A 1 37.52 17.92 -0.07
N GLY A 2 36.66 18.94 -0.16
CA GLY A 2 36.03 19.54 1.02
C GLY A 2 34.86 18.70 1.52
N ASP A 3 34.55 18.83 2.81
CA ASP A 3 33.49 18.08 3.50
C ASP A 3 32.17 18.03 2.70
N ILE A 4 31.75 16.82 2.32
CA ILE A 4 30.54 16.56 1.54
C ILE A 4 29.27 16.92 2.32
N LEU A 5 29.35 17.05 3.64
CA LEU A 5 28.23 17.40 4.51
C LEU A 5 28.05 18.91 4.69
N VAL A 6 29.07 19.71 4.39
CA VAL A 6 29.03 21.16 4.59
C VAL A 6 28.28 21.84 3.45
N PRO A 7 27.20 22.60 3.74
CA PRO A 7 26.51 23.43 2.77
C PRO A 7 27.45 24.48 2.16
N LYS A 8 27.65 24.43 0.84
CA LYS A 8 28.45 25.41 0.10
C LYS A 8 28.04 25.51 -1.36
N GLU A 9 28.62 26.47 -2.05
CA GLU A 9 28.52 26.57 -3.51
C GLU A 9 29.36 25.48 -4.18
N ARG A 10 28.78 24.83 -5.18
CA ARG A 10 29.36 23.67 -5.88
C ARG A 10 29.14 23.81 -7.39
N ARG A 11 30.00 23.18 -8.19
CA ARG A 11 29.96 23.20 -9.66
C ARG A 11 30.02 21.80 -10.28
N ASP A 12 30.27 20.80 -9.45
CA ASP A 12 30.52 19.41 -9.80
C ASP A 12 29.33 18.53 -9.42
N ALA A 13 28.87 18.61 -8.17
CA ALA A 13 27.72 17.87 -7.69
C ALA A 13 27.05 18.51 -6.47
N VAL A 14 25.78 18.13 -6.23
CA VAL A 14 25.03 18.44 -5.00
C VAL A 14 24.23 17.23 -4.58
N VAL A 15 24.10 17.05 -3.27
CA VAL A 15 23.29 16.01 -2.64
C VAL A 15 22.12 16.67 -1.93
N LEU A 16 20.93 16.26 -2.33
CA LEU A 16 19.66 16.57 -1.68
C LEU A 16 19.23 15.35 -0.87
N ILE A 17 18.79 15.57 0.36
CA ILE A 17 18.30 14.49 1.23
C ILE A 17 16.92 14.82 1.77
N GLY A 18 16.09 13.79 1.93
CA GLY A 18 14.86 13.86 2.70
C GLY A 18 15.07 13.18 4.04
N VAL A 19 14.86 13.93 5.13
CA VAL A 19 15.00 13.40 6.50
C VAL A 19 13.67 13.35 7.23
N ASP A 20 13.47 12.34 8.07
CA ASP A 20 12.28 12.21 8.91
C ASP A 20 12.35 13.10 10.18
N GLY A 21 11.34 12.99 11.06
CA GLY A 21 11.31 13.71 12.34
C GLY A 21 12.37 13.28 13.35
N SER A 22 13.06 12.16 13.10
CA SER A 22 14.17 11.63 13.89
C SER A 22 15.54 11.87 13.23
N GLU A 23 15.58 12.69 12.18
CA GLU A 23 16.77 13.00 11.38
C GLU A 23 17.37 11.80 10.62
N ASN A 24 16.63 10.70 10.46
CA ASN A 24 17.05 9.59 9.60
C ASN A 24 16.97 10.01 8.13
N VAL A 25 17.96 9.59 7.34
CA VAL A 25 17.99 9.86 5.90
C VAL A 25 17.15 8.82 5.18
N GLU A 26 15.98 9.21 4.69
CA GLU A 26 15.03 8.30 4.03
C GLU A 26 15.08 8.43 2.51
N PHE A 27 15.59 9.55 2.00
CA PHE A 27 15.67 9.87 0.59
C PHE A 27 17.01 10.54 0.28
N ILE A 28 17.65 10.13 -0.82
CA ILE A 28 18.90 10.71 -1.33
C ILE A 28 18.75 10.96 -2.82
N LYS A 29 18.96 12.20 -3.26
CA LYS A 29 19.06 12.57 -4.66
C LYS A 29 20.39 13.27 -4.91
N VAL A 30 21.16 12.76 -5.86
CA VAL A 30 22.44 13.35 -6.27
C VAL A 30 22.25 13.92 -7.66
N TYR A 31 22.66 15.18 -7.85
CA TYR A 31 22.85 15.79 -9.16
C TYR A 31 24.33 16.03 -9.38
N ALA A 32 24.84 15.67 -10.55
CA ALA A 32 26.23 15.92 -10.92
C ALA A 32 26.40 16.17 -12.41
N VAL A 33 27.55 16.71 -12.79
CA VAL A 33 27.91 16.96 -14.20
C VAL A 33 28.18 15.69 -15.02
N SER A 34 28.46 14.55 -14.36
CA SER A 34 28.62 13.24 -15.02
C SER A 34 28.22 12.07 -14.09
N GLU A 35 28.07 10.87 -14.67
CA GLU A 35 27.77 9.65 -13.91
C GLU A 35 28.88 9.30 -12.91
N GLU A 36 30.15 9.47 -13.32
CA GLU A 36 31.32 9.18 -12.49
C GLU A 36 31.36 10.10 -11.27
N VAL A 37 31.14 11.41 -11.48
CA VAL A 37 31.09 12.39 -10.39
C VAL A 37 29.92 12.08 -9.46
N ALA A 38 28.77 11.70 -10.01
CA ALA A 38 27.60 11.34 -9.21
C ALA A 38 27.87 10.10 -8.31
N LYS A 39 28.52 9.05 -8.84
CA LYS A 39 28.88 7.85 -8.07
C LYS A 39 29.87 8.18 -6.95
N GLN A 40 30.93 8.90 -7.28
CA GLN A 40 31.93 9.32 -6.29
C GLN A 40 31.28 10.16 -5.17
N THR A 41 30.44 11.13 -5.55
CA THR A 41 29.72 11.99 -4.60
C THR A 41 28.82 11.17 -3.66
N LEU A 42 28.14 10.16 -4.21
CA LEU A 42 27.27 9.27 -3.45
C LEU A 42 28.05 8.41 -2.45
N GLU A 43 29.17 7.80 -2.88
CA GLU A 43 30.05 7.01 -2.01
C GLU A 43 30.64 7.86 -0.87
N GLU A 44 31.13 9.07 -1.18
CA GLU A 44 31.61 10.02 -0.18
C GLU A 44 30.52 10.39 0.82
N PHE A 45 29.29 10.61 0.35
CA PHE A 45 28.15 10.93 1.20
C PHE A 45 27.78 9.77 2.14
N PHE A 46 27.68 8.53 1.64
CA PHE A 46 27.43 7.33 2.44
C PHE A 46 28.48 7.17 3.54
N SER A 47 29.76 7.28 3.17
CA SER A 47 30.87 7.19 4.12
C SER A 47 30.83 8.28 5.19
N ALA A 48 30.50 9.52 4.81
CA ALA A 48 30.49 10.65 5.74
C ALA A 48 29.29 10.61 6.71
N LYS A 49 28.13 10.12 6.27
CA LYS A 49 26.94 9.96 7.12
C LYS A 49 26.92 8.65 7.92
N GLY A 50 27.84 7.72 7.65
CA GLY A 50 27.82 6.39 8.27
C GLY A 50 26.61 5.55 7.82
N LEU A 51 26.17 5.75 6.58
CA LEU A 51 25.04 5.04 5.99
C LEU A 51 25.55 3.83 5.20
N PHE A 52 24.82 2.72 5.24
CA PHE A 52 25.15 1.53 4.45
C PHE A 52 24.38 1.54 3.12
N PRO A 53 25.08 1.43 1.97
CA PRO A 53 24.41 1.42 0.66
C PRO A 53 23.36 0.32 0.50
N SER A 54 23.48 -0.80 1.22
CA SER A 54 22.52 -1.91 1.21
C SER A 54 21.14 -1.56 1.73
N ASP A 55 21.03 -0.49 2.54
CA ASP A 55 19.78 -0.10 3.20
C ASP A 55 18.93 0.81 2.28
N TYR A 56 19.42 1.06 1.06
CA TYR A 56 18.85 1.99 0.11
C TYR A 56 18.65 1.35 -1.26
N ARG A 57 17.48 1.60 -1.83
CA ARG A 57 17.09 1.15 -3.16
C ARG A 57 17.24 2.27 -4.17
N LEU A 58 17.95 1.99 -5.26
CA LEU A 58 17.99 2.88 -6.43
C LEU A 58 16.63 2.87 -7.14
N VAL A 59 15.94 4.00 -7.15
CA VAL A 59 14.60 4.13 -7.75
C VAL A 59 14.59 4.95 -9.04
N SER A 60 15.61 5.79 -9.26
CA SER A 60 15.76 6.52 -10.52
C SER A 60 17.22 6.80 -10.81
N ARG A 61 17.59 6.75 -12.09
CA ARG A 61 18.87 7.19 -12.61
C ARG A 61 18.71 7.71 -14.04
N GLY A 62 19.56 8.64 -14.45
CA GLY A 62 19.62 9.07 -15.84
C GLY A 62 20.16 10.47 -16.00
N SER A 63 20.17 10.96 -17.24
CA SER A 63 20.55 12.33 -17.55
C SER A 63 19.32 13.18 -17.85
N GLU A 64 19.30 14.41 -17.35
CA GLU A 64 18.30 15.42 -17.65
C GLU A 64 18.93 16.66 -18.28
N GLU A 65 18.17 17.37 -19.11
CA GLU A 65 18.60 18.65 -19.68
C GLU A 65 18.41 19.77 -18.66
N VAL A 66 19.42 20.63 -18.52
CA VAL A 66 19.40 21.75 -17.57
C VAL A 66 18.28 22.74 -17.91
N GLY A 67 18.06 22.99 -19.21
CA GLY A 67 17.06 23.95 -19.69
C GLY A 67 17.38 25.37 -19.21
N GLU A 68 16.38 26.07 -18.68
CA GLU A 68 16.52 27.46 -18.18
C GLU A 68 17.03 27.54 -16.73
N ARG A 69 17.37 26.41 -16.10
CA ARG A 69 17.81 26.38 -14.70
C ARG A 69 19.20 26.98 -14.56
N SER A 70 19.33 27.99 -13.68
CA SER A 70 20.62 28.57 -13.33
C SER A 70 21.36 27.81 -12.22
N ALA A 71 20.62 27.17 -11.31
CA ALA A 71 21.17 26.39 -10.22
C ALA A 71 20.19 25.33 -9.71
N ILE A 72 20.72 24.24 -9.14
CA ILE A 72 19.98 23.29 -8.33
C ILE A 72 20.09 23.68 -6.85
N THR A 73 18.94 23.89 -6.23
CA THR A 73 18.75 24.24 -4.82
C THR A 73 17.49 23.55 -4.28
N THR A 74 17.30 23.52 -2.96
CA THR A 74 16.02 23.09 -2.37
C THR A 74 14.83 23.95 -2.83
N ARG A 75 15.08 25.21 -3.23
CA ARG A 75 14.05 26.12 -3.74
C ARG A 75 13.67 25.82 -5.20
N SER A 76 14.65 25.51 -6.05
CA SER A 76 14.38 25.10 -7.44
C SER A 76 13.71 23.72 -7.47
N GLU A 77 13.96 22.89 -6.47
CA GLU A 77 13.34 21.57 -6.26
C GLU A 77 12.08 21.66 -5.39
N SER A 78 11.25 22.69 -5.59
CA SER A 78 10.04 22.93 -4.79
C SER A 78 9.01 21.80 -4.91
N SER A 79 8.82 21.24 -6.11
CA SER A 79 7.93 20.08 -6.32
C SER A 79 8.42 18.85 -5.55
N LEU A 80 9.72 18.59 -5.55
CA LEU A 80 10.33 17.51 -4.77
C LEU A 80 10.16 17.75 -3.27
N GLY A 81 10.40 18.98 -2.80
CA GLY A 81 10.18 19.36 -1.41
C GLY A 81 8.74 19.16 -0.97
N ALA A 82 7.76 19.53 -1.80
CA ALA A 82 6.35 19.32 -1.52
C ALA A 82 5.97 17.83 -1.50
N ALA A 83 6.51 17.02 -2.41
CA ALA A 83 6.28 15.58 -2.44
C ALA A 83 6.83 14.89 -1.17
N LEU A 84 8.06 15.23 -0.77
CA LEU A 84 8.68 14.71 0.45
C LEU A 84 7.93 15.16 1.71
N ALA A 85 7.47 16.41 1.76
CA ALA A 85 6.71 16.92 2.90
C ALA A 85 5.41 16.15 3.15
N ARG A 86 4.72 15.68 2.09
CA ARG A 86 3.53 14.82 2.24
C ARG A 86 3.84 13.48 2.90
N LEU A 87 5.05 12.97 2.71
CA LEU A 87 5.55 11.74 3.33
C LEU A 87 6.13 11.99 4.75
N GLY A 88 6.00 13.22 5.26
CA GLY A 88 6.55 13.63 6.55
C GLY A 88 8.06 13.89 6.52
N LEU A 89 8.66 14.05 5.34
CA LEU A 89 10.09 14.25 5.16
C LEU A 89 10.43 15.72 4.90
N LYS A 90 11.56 16.17 5.48
CA LYS A 90 12.13 17.49 5.27
C LYS A 90 13.25 17.42 4.24
N LEU A 91 13.12 18.18 3.15
CA LEU A 91 14.16 18.30 2.14
C LEU A 91 15.31 19.21 2.62
N LEU A 92 16.54 18.70 2.59
CA LEU A 92 17.79 19.39 2.89
C LEU A 92 18.76 19.24 1.72
N SER A 93 19.79 20.10 1.66
CA SER A 93 20.84 20.04 0.65
C SER A 93 22.21 20.29 1.28
N ASN A 94 23.25 19.66 0.73
CA ASN A 94 24.65 19.97 1.06
C ASN A 94 25.22 21.15 0.27
N GLY A 95 24.38 21.93 -0.42
CA GLY A 95 24.84 23.10 -1.16
C GLY A 95 23.90 23.61 -2.25
N VAL A 96 24.50 24.44 -3.10
CA VAL A 96 23.91 24.97 -4.32
C VAL A 96 24.78 24.53 -5.48
N LEU A 97 24.22 23.84 -6.47
CA LEU A 97 24.93 23.48 -7.69
C LEU A 97 24.64 24.52 -8.78
N TYR A 98 25.65 25.30 -9.17
CA TYR A 98 25.53 26.22 -10.30
C TYR A 98 25.71 25.50 -11.63
N LEU A 99 24.91 25.88 -12.63
CA LEU A 99 24.81 25.17 -13.91
C LEU A 99 25.40 25.96 -15.09
N ASP A 100 26.26 26.95 -14.82
CA ASP A 100 26.90 27.77 -15.85
C ASP A 100 27.69 26.90 -16.84
N GLY A 101 27.21 26.85 -18.10
CA GLY A 101 27.85 26.07 -19.16
C GLY A 101 27.61 24.55 -19.09
N VAL A 102 26.68 24.09 -18.26
CA VAL A 102 26.28 22.69 -18.15
C VAL A 102 25.00 22.49 -18.95
N GLU A 103 25.04 21.68 -20.00
CA GLU A 103 23.86 21.40 -20.84
C GLU A 103 22.99 20.28 -20.24
N ARG A 104 23.62 19.29 -19.62
CA ARG A 104 22.98 18.09 -19.07
C ARG A 104 23.56 17.74 -17.71
N LEU A 105 22.69 17.30 -16.82
CA LEU A 105 23.06 16.75 -15.52
C LEU A 105 22.78 15.26 -15.49
N TYR A 106 23.61 14.53 -14.76
CA TYR A 106 23.31 13.17 -14.35
C TYR A 106 22.68 13.19 -12.97
N GLN A 107 21.69 12.33 -12.74
CA GLN A 107 21.04 12.16 -11.44
C GLN A 107 20.94 10.71 -10.99
N PHE A 108 21.03 10.52 -9.68
CA PHE A 108 20.61 9.30 -8.99
C PHE A 108 19.57 9.65 -7.94
N THR A 109 18.61 8.75 -7.72
CA THR A 109 17.67 8.84 -6.61
C THR A 109 17.60 7.50 -5.90
N LEU A 110 17.87 7.54 -4.60
CA LEU A 110 17.81 6.41 -3.70
C LEU A 110 16.79 6.71 -2.60
N VAL A 111 16.12 5.67 -2.14
CA VAL A 111 15.21 5.71 -0.99
C VAL A 111 15.59 4.60 -0.03
N SER A 112 15.42 4.81 1.26
CA SER A 112 15.56 3.73 2.24
C SER A 112 14.55 2.61 1.94
N GLU A 113 14.85 1.38 2.35
CA GLU A 113 13.88 0.28 2.26
C GLU A 113 12.59 0.61 3.03
N THR A 114 12.69 1.24 4.20
CA THR A 114 11.53 1.69 5.00
C THR A 114 10.64 2.67 4.24
N LEU A 115 11.22 3.68 3.58
CA LEU A 115 10.46 4.64 2.79
C LEU A 115 9.88 3.99 1.53
N TYR A 116 10.64 3.09 0.90
CA TYR A 116 10.17 2.34 -0.26
C TYR A 116 8.95 1.50 0.09
N GLU A 117 8.97 0.78 1.21
CA GLU A 117 7.84 0.02 1.73
C GLU A 117 6.63 0.92 2.01
N ARG A 118 6.82 2.09 2.62
CA ARG A 118 5.73 3.05 2.85
C ARG A 118 5.13 3.58 1.54
N ILE A 119 5.97 3.99 0.59
CA ILE A 119 5.51 4.48 -0.72
C ILE A 119 4.82 3.36 -1.50
N THR A 120 5.31 2.12 -1.43
CA THR A 120 4.69 0.98 -2.12
C THR A 120 3.44 0.46 -1.41
N ALA A 121 3.34 0.61 -0.10
CA ALA A 121 2.12 0.35 0.68
C ALA A 121 1.04 1.40 0.38
N GLU A 122 1.41 2.68 0.22
CA GLU A 122 0.51 3.74 -0.25
C GLU A 122 0.15 3.56 -1.74
N LYS A 123 1.07 3.08 -2.60
CA LYS A 123 0.77 2.72 -4.01
C LYS A 123 -0.04 1.41 -4.16
N LYS A 124 -0.28 0.66 -3.09
CA LYS A 124 -1.30 -0.39 -3.05
C LYS A 124 -2.71 0.17 -2.78
N ALA A 125 -2.86 1.47 -2.53
CA ALA A 125 -4.08 2.20 -2.84
C ALA A 125 -4.01 2.65 -4.31
N PRO A 126 -5.03 2.35 -5.14
CA PRO A 126 -4.97 2.62 -6.57
C PRO A 126 -4.87 4.12 -6.84
N GLU A 127 -4.08 4.48 -7.85
CA GLU A 127 -4.02 5.82 -8.43
C GLU A 127 -5.44 6.31 -8.74
N SER A 128 -5.87 7.38 -8.06
CA SER A 128 -7.09 8.09 -8.39
C SER A 128 -6.91 8.77 -9.75
N TYR A 129 -7.37 8.13 -10.81
CA TYR A 129 -7.98 8.87 -11.90
C TYR A 129 -9.10 9.73 -11.29
N ASP A 130 -9.22 10.99 -11.67
CA ASP A 130 -10.35 11.90 -11.35
C ASP A 130 -11.67 11.42 -12.01
N GLY A 131 -11.95 10.12 -11.93
CA GLY A 131 -13.23 9.51 -12.26
C GLY A 131 -14.01 9.24 -10.97
N GLU A 132 -15.33 9.32 -11.04
CA GLU A 132 -16.21 8.90 -9.95
C GLU A 132 -15.79 7.51 -9.43
N SER A 133 -15.57 7.41 -8.12
CA SER A 133 -15.23 6.14 -7.46
C SER A 133 -16.40 5.16 -7.63
N LEU A 134 -16.27 4.21 -8.55
CA LEU A 134 -17.26 3.15 -8.70
C LEU A 134 -17.28 2.26 -7.46
N THR A 135 -18.47 2.08 -6.90
CA THR A 135 -18.77 1.13 -5.84
C THR A 135 -18.64 -0.32 -6.33
N ALA A 136 -18.50 -1.26 -5.40
CA ALA A 136 -18.46 -2.69 -5.74
C ALA A 136 -19.72 -3.15 -6.51
N GLU A 137 -20.88 -2.58 -6.19
CA GLU A 137 -22.14 -2.85 -6.90
C GLU A 137 -22.08 -2.36 -8.35
N GLU A 138 -21.60 -1.13 -8.58
CA GLU A 138 -21.44 -0.59 -9.93
C GLU A 138 -20.46 -1.41 -10.76
N ILE A 139 -19.32 -1.81 -10.17
CA ILE A 139 -18.31 -2.64 -10.84
C ILE A 139 -18.89 -4.00 -11.24
N LEU A 140 -19.59 -4.68 -10.32
CA LEU A 140 -20.19 -5.99 -10.58
C LEU A 140 -21.34 -5.91 -11.59
N SER A 141 -21.99 -4.74 -11.70
CA SER A 141 -23.08 -4.51 -12.66
C SER A 141 -22.61 -4.31 -14.12
N LEU A 142 -21.30 -4.13 -14.36
CA LEU A 142 -20.75 -3.89 -15.71
C LEU A 142 -20.93 -5.07 -16.68
N GLY A 143 -21.28 -6.25 -16.18
CA GLY A 143 -21.60 -7.41 -17.01
C GLY A 143 -20.38 -8.04 -17.70
N VAL A 144 -19.18 -7.80 -17.17
CA VAL A 144 -17.91 -8.40 -17.61
C VAL A 144 -17.41 -9.42 -16.58
N ASP A 145 -16.38 -10.17 -16.95
CA ASP A 145 -15.76 -11.12 -16.03
C ASP A 145 -15.02 -10.39 -14.90
N VAL A 146 -15.21 -10.85 -13.66
CA VAL A 146 -14.62 -10.18 -12.49
C VAL A 146 -13.96 -11.20 -11.57
N LEU A 147 -12.71 -10.96 -11.22
CA LEU A 147 -12.05 -11.63 -10.10
C LEU A 147 -12.25 -10.79 -8.84
N VAL A 148 -12.91 -11.36 -7.83
CA VAL A 148 -13.21 -10.70 -6.56
C VAL A 148 -12.40 -11.32 -5.43
N GLU A 149 -11.46 -10.56 -4.89
CA GLU A 149 -10.79 -10.90 -3.62
C GLU A 149 -11.68 -10.45 -2.45
N ASN A 150 -12.48 -11.36 -1.90
CA ASN A 150 -13.48 -11.06 -0.88
C ASN A 150 -12.96 -11.28 0.55
N LEU A 151 -12.17 -10.33 1.05
CA LEU A 151 -11.66 -10.39 2.42
C LEU A 151 -12.72 -9.94 3.44
N SER A 152 -13.67 -9.08 3.06
CA SER A 152 -14.81 -8.68 3.91
C SER A 152 -15.77 -9.84 4.24
N GLY A 153 -15.83 -10.86 3.39
CA GLY A 153 -16.83 -11.93 3.47
C GLY A 153 -18.25 -11.47 3.13
N MET A 154 -18.40 -10.36 2.41
CA MET A 154 -19.69 -9.86 1.91
C MET A 154 -20.35 -10.87 0.98
N ASP A 155 -21.68 -11.00 1.04
CA ASP A 155 -22.43 -11.87 0.12
C ASP A 155 -22.61 -11.19 -1.24
N LEU A 156 -21.81 -11.64 -2.22
CA LEU A 156 -21.84 -11.09 -3.58
C LEU A 156 -23.13 -11.44 -4.33
N SER A 157 -23.84 -12.50 -3.94
CA SER A 157 -24.96 -13.07 -4.73
C SER A 157 -26.08 -12.07 -5.03
N LYS A 158 -26.20 -11.01 -4.22
CA LYS A 158 -27.21 -9.95 -4.35
C LYS A 158 -26.78 -8.78 -5.23
N LEU A 159 -25.49 -8.70 -5.55
CA LEU A 159 -24.87 -7.60 -6.28
C LEU A 159 -24.61 -7.97 -7.75
N LEU A 160 -24.85 -9.22 -8.12
CA LEU A 160 -24.56 -9.72 -9.46
C LEU A 160 -25.76 -9.54 -10.40
N PRO A 161 -25.51 -9.28 -11.70
CA PRO A 161 -26.58 -9.30 -12.69
C PRO A 161 -27.18 -10.70 -12.84
N GLU A 162 -28.46 -10.78 -13.23
CA GLU A 162 -29.26 -12.03 -13.19
C GLU A 162 -28.63 -13.22 -13.94
N LYS A 163 -27.79 -12.97 -14.95
CA LYS A 163 -27.15 -14.01 -15.77
C LYS A 163 -25.75 -14.39 -15.31
N ALA A 164 -25.17 -13.66 -14.35
CA ALA A 164 -23.79 -13.90 -13.94
C ALA A 164 -23.61 -15.27 -13.27
N LEU A 165 -22.52 -15.94 -13.61
CA LEU A 165 -22.11 -17.17 -12.95
C LEU A 165 -21.11 -16.84 -11.83
N LEU A 166 -21.57 -16.96 -10.57
CA LEU A 166 -20.71 -16.84 -9.40
C LEU A 166 -20.01 -18.17 -9.09
N LEU A 167 -18.69 -18.14 -9.03
CA LEU A 167 -17.86 -19.27 -8.61
C LEU A 167 -17.11 -18.91 -7.33
N ARG A 168 -17.27 -19.72 -6.28
CA ARG A 168 -16.60 -19.51 -4.98
C ARG A 168 -15.43 -20.47 -4.83
N GLU A 169 -14.23 -19.93 -4.71
CA GLU A 169 -12.98 -20.70 -4.62
C GLU A 169 -12.84 -21.81 -5.69
N PRO A 170 -13.12 -21.54 -6.99
CA PRO A 170 -12.99 -22.56 -8.03
C PRO A 170 -11.53 -22.98 -8.26
N THR A 171 -11.30 -24.10 -8.93
CA THR A 171 -9.94 -24.45 -9.39
C THR A 171 -9.54 -23.55 -10.57
N ILE A 172 -8.23 -23.37 -10.78
CA ILE A 172 -7.70 -22.52 -11.86
C ILE A 172 -8.14 -23.07 -13.22
N GLU A 173 -8.10 -24.39 -13.39
CA GLU A 173 -8.47 -25.07 -14.62
C GLU A 173 -9.92 -24.79 -14.99
N ARG A 174 -10.83 -24.84 -14.00
CA ARG A 174 -12.24 -24.59 -14.24
C ARG A 174 -12.51 -23.16 -14.69
N VAL A 175 -11.78 -22.20 -14.12
CA VAL A 175 -11.91 -20.78 -14.52
C VAL A 175 -11.34 -20.56 -15.92
N ALA A 176 -10.18 -21.16 -16.22
CA ALA A 176 -9.54 -21.06 -17.53
C ALA A 176 -10.42 -21.64 -18.65
N GLU A 177 -11.03 -22.82 -18.43
CA GLU A 177 -12.00 -23.41 -19.36
C GLU A 177 -13.15 -22.44 -19.65
N LEU A 178 -13.75 -21.89 -18.59
CA LEU A 178 -14.88 -21.00 -18.71
C LEU A 178 -14.52 -19.70 -19.44
N LEU A 179 -13.35 -19.11 -19.16
CA LEU A 179 -12.88 -17.88 -19.82
C LEU A 179 -12.53 -18.09 -21.30
N ALA A 180 -12.19 -19.32 -21.71
CA ALA A 180 -11.88 -19.66 -23.10
C ALA A 180 -13.13 -19.96 -23.95
N GLU A 181 -14.27 -20.25 -23.32
CA GLU A 181 -15.54 -20.53 -24.01
C GLU A 181 -16.22 -19.22 -24.49
N GLU A 182 -16.78 -19.25 -25.69
CA GLU A 182 -17.64 -18.17 -26.19
C GLU A 182 -19.00 -18.23 -25.48
N ARG A 183 -19.32 -17.20 -24.69
CA ARG A 183 -20.47 -17.18 -23.78
C ARG A 183 -21.16 -15.82 -23.75
N ASP A 184 -22.44 -15.82 -23.36
CA ASP A 184 -23.28 -14.62 -23.25
C ASP A 184 -23.55 -14.18 -21.80
N TYR A 185 -22.76 -14.72 -20.85
CA TYR A 185 -22.86 -14.41 -19.43
C TYR A 185 -21.47 -14.12 -18.83
N PRO A 186 -21.39 -13.19 -17.86
CA PRO A 186 -20.14 -12.92 -17.13
C PRO A 186 -19.88 -14.00 -16.08
N VAL A 187 -18.60 -14.29 -15.83
CA VAL A 187 -18.14 -15.10 -14.70
C VAL A 187 -17.55 -14.20 -13.63
N VAL A 188 -18.07 -14.36 -12.42
CA VAL A 188 -17.53 -13.72 -11.21
C VAL A 188 -16.87 -14.78 -10.36
N VAL A 189 -15.57 -14.65 -10.14
CA VAL A 189 -14.79 -15.56 -9.28
C VAL A 189 -14.59 -14.90 -7.92
N GLU A 190 -15.15 -15.46 -6.87
CA GLU A 190 -14.91 -15.05 -5.48
C GLU A 190 -13.78 -15.89 -4.88
N THR A 191 -12.77 -15.24 -4.34
CA THR A 191 -11.66 -15.90 -3.63
C THR A 191 -11.09 -15.07 -2.49
N ARG A 192 -10.32 -15.69 -1.60
CA ARG A 192 -9.49 -15.03 -0.59
C ARG A 192 -8.05 -14.79 -1.03
N ASP A 193 -7.64 -15.39 -2.13
CA ASP A 193 -6.28 -15.28 -2.67
C ASP A 193 -6.38 -15.07 -4.17
N ALA A 194 -6.42 -13.79 -4.58
CA ALA A 194 -6.46 -13.45 -6.01
C ALA A 194 -5.16 -13.84 -6.73
N GLY A 195 -4.05 -13.95 -6.00
CA GLY A 195 -2.72 -14.30 -6.52
C GLY A 195 -2.72 -15.61 -7.32
N LYS A 196 -3.55 -16.59 -6.92
CA LYS A 196 -3.65 -17.88 -7.63
C LYS A 196 -4.18 -17.77 -9.06
N TYR A 197 -4.83 -16.66 -9.42
CA TYR A 197 -5.43 -16.44 -10.74
C TYR A 197 -4.71 -15.35 -11.55
N GLU A 198 -3.54 -14.87 -11.11
CA GLU A 198 -2.79 -13.79 -11.80
C GLU A 198 -2.48 -14.07 -13.28
N PHE A 199 -2.46 -15.34 -13.67
CA PHE A 199 -2.19 -15.78 -15.04
C PHE A 199 -3.45 -15.83 -15.93
N LEU A 200 -4.63 -15.49 -15.40
CA LEU A 200 -5.89 -15.46 -16.12
C LEU A 200 -6.31 -14.04 -16.45
N ASP A 201 -6.79 -13.83 -17.67
CA ASP A 201 -7.12 -12.51 -18.20
C ASP A 201 -8.50 -12.01 -17.73
N PHE A 202 -8.59 -11.61 -16.47
CA PHE A 202 -9.77 -10.91 -15.96
C PHE A 202 -9.72 -9.43 -16.33
N PRO A 203 -10.78 -8.87 -16.96
CA PRO A 203 -10.84 -7.44 -17.27
C PRO A 203 -11.00 -6.58 -16.01
N ILE A 204 -11.53 -7.15 -14.92
CA ILE A 204 -11.67 -6.47 -13.63
C ILE A 204 -11.16 -7.37 -12.50
N ILE A 205 -10.31 -6.81 -11.65
CA ILE A 205 -9.92 -7.38 -10.37
C ILE A 205 -10.44 -6.45 -9.27
N LEU A 206 -11.41 -6.92 -8.50
CA LEU A 206 -12.04 -6.18 -7.40
C LEU A 206 -11.54 -6.73 -6.07
N ARG A 207 -10.99 -5.86 -5.22
CA ARG A 207 -10.59 -6.22 -3.86
C ARG A 207 -11.55 -5.64 -2.84
N LEU A 208 -12.23 -6.51 -2.11
CA LEU A 208 -13.07 -6.12 -0.97
C LEU A 208 -12.24 -6.28 0.31
N PRO A 209 -11.82 -5.18 0.95
CA PRO A 209 -10.96 -5.23 2.13
C PRO A 209 -11.66 -5.95 3.30
N PRO A 210 -10.90 -6.42 4.31
CA PRO A 210 -11.48 -6.84 5.58
C PRO A 210 -12.29 -5.71 6.21
N LEU A 211 -13.21 -6.06 7.11
CA LEU A 211 -13.94 -5.10 7.92
C LEU A 211 -12.97 -4.34 8.85
N SER A 212 -13.26 -3.07 9.12
CA SER A 212 -12.56 -2.37 10.20
C SER A 212 -12.95 -2.97 11.57
N PRO A 213 -12.12 -2.81 12.62
CA PRO A 213 -12.51 -3.19 13.99
C PRO A 213 -13.84 -2.59 14.44
N GLU A 214 -14.11 -1.34 14.04
CA GLU A 214 -15.37 -0.63 14.32
C GLU A 214 -16.55 -1.26 13.60
N GLU A 215 -16.42 -1.51 12.29
CA GLU A 215 -17.47 -2.15 11.49
C GLU A 215 -17.74 -3.57 11.99
N PHE A 216 -16.69 -4.32 12.31
CA PHE A 216 -16.78 -5.67 12.85
C PHE A 216 -17.52 -5.69 14.19
N ALA A 217 -17.13 -4.80 15.11
CA ALA A 217 -17.77 -4.65 16.41
C ALA A 217 -19.24 -4.23 16.29
N GLN A 218 -19.54 -3.29 15.38
CA GLN A 218 -20.92 -2.87 15.09
C GLN A 218 -21.76 -4.04 14.58
N LYS A 219 -21.28 -4.78 13.57
CA LYS A 219 -21.99 -5.92 12.98
C LYS A 219 -22.19 -7.07 13.96
N LEU A 220 -21.26 -7.24 14.90
CA LEU A 220 -21.38 -8.20 15.99
C LEU A 220 -22.37 -7.73 17.04
N SER A 221 -22.37 -6.44 17.40
CA SER A 221 -23.32 -5.83 18.34
C SER A 221 -24.77 -5.98 17.85
N GLU A 222 -25.02 -5.67 16.56
CA GLU A 222 -26.32 -5.84 15.91
C GLU A 222 -26.88 -7.26 16.07
N ARG A 223 -26.01 -8.27 16.03
CA ARG A 223 -26.38 -9.69 16.13
C ARG A 223 -26.55 -10.17 17.55
N LEU A 224 -25.71 -9.69 18.46
CA LEU A 224 -25.72 -10.11 19.86
C LEU A 224 -26.77 -9.37 20.70
N GLY A 225 -27.27 -8.23 20.22
CA GLY A 225 -28.25 -7.42 20.93
C GLY A 225 -27.67 -6.63 22.11
N PHE A 226 -26.34 -6.52 22.19
CA PHE A 226 -25.63 -5.68 23.16
C PHE A 226 -24.41 -5.02 22.51
N GLU A 227 -23.94 -3.93 23.11
CA GLU A 227 -22.82 -3.15 22.59
C GLU A 227 -21.49 -3.89 22.78
N VAL A 228 -20.75 -4.03 21.69
CA VAL A 228 -19.41 -4.60 21.65
C VAL A 228 -18.41 -3.49 21.38
N SER A 229 -17.39 -3.37 22.25
CA SER A 229 -16.32 -2.40 22.05
C SER A 229 -15.38 -2.81 20.90
N PRO A 230 -15.04 -1.91 19.96
CA PRO A 230 -14.01 -2.14 18.94
C PRO A 230 -12.64 -2.51 19.53
N GLY A 231 -12.37 -2.11 20.79
CA GLY A 231 -11.11 -2.40 21.48
C GLY A 231 -10.77 -3.89 21.57
N HIS A 232 -11.76 -4.78 21.48
CA HIS A 232 -11.52 -6.24 21.44
C HIS A 232 -10.87 -6.73 20.14
N PHE A 233 -10.86 -5.90 19.09
CA PHE A 233 -10.47 -6.29 17.73
C PHE A 233 -9.33 -5.43 17.16
N LEU A 234 -8.69 -4.58 17.96
CA LEU A 234 -7.57 -3.75 17.49
C LEU A 234 -6.39 -4.60 17.01
N ASP A 235 -6.11 -5.70 17.72
CA ASP A 235 -5.03 -6.63 17.38
C ASP A 235 -5.54 -7.88 16.63
N TYR A 236 -6.78 -7.85 16.12
CA TYR A 236 -7.33 -8.99 15.39
C TYR A 236 -6.64 -9.15 14.03
N PRO A 237 -6.26 -10.37 13.65
CA PRO A 237 -5.73 -10.62 12.32
C PRO A 237 -6.73 -10.20 11.24
N ALA A 238 -6.24 -9.52 10.21
CA ALA A 238 -7.06 -8.97 9.13
C ALA A 238 -7.91 -10.05 8.43
N GLU A 239 -7.37 -11.25 8.26
CA GLU A 239 -8.06 -12.41 7.69
C GLU A 239 -9.24 -12.91 8.53
N LYS A 240 -9.32 -12.51 9.81
CA LYS A 240 -10.44 -12.82 10.72
C LYS A 240 -11.45 -11.68 10.84
N LEU A 241 -11.15 -10.49 10.34
CA LEU A 241 -12.06 -9.34 10.34
C LEU A 241 -13.02 -9.41 9.14
N ASN A 242 -13.94 -10.37 9.17
CA ASN A 242 -14.90 -10.58 8.08
C ASN A 242 -16.27 -11.02 8.59
N MET A 243 -17.31 -10.86 7.75
CA MET A 243 -18.70 -11.19 8.09
C MET A 243 -18.89 -12.65 8.51
N ARG A 244 -18.15 -13.60 7.92
CA ARG A 244 -18.22 -15.02 8.31
C ARG A 244 -17.74 -15.22 9.74
N ASN A 245 -16.72 -14.48 10.16
CA ASN A 245 -16.21 -14.54 11.52
C ASN A 245 -17.11 -13.80 12.51
N VAL A 246 -17.77 -12.72 12.10
CA VAL A 246 -18.85 -12.09 12.89
C VAL A 246 -19.93 -13.13 13.22
N GLU A 247 -20.37 -13.91 12.23
CA GLU A 247 -21.37 -14.97 12.43
C GLU A 247 -20.85 -16.14 13.29
N ALA A 248 -19.58 -16.50 13.16
CA ALA A 248 -18.96 -17.53 13.97
C ALA A 248 -18.86 -17.10 15.45
N LEU A 249 -18.39 -15.88 15.71
CA LEU A 249 -18.31 -15.32 17.06
C LEU A 249 -19.70 -15.16 17.67
N ALA A 250 -20.68 -14.64 16.93
CA ALA A 250 -22.04 -14.50 17.44
C ALA A 250 -22.61 -15.84 17.92
N ARG A 251 -22.42 -16.91 17.12
CA ARG A 251 -22.82 -18.27 17.49
C ARG A 251 -22.06 -18.78 18.72
N LEU A 252 -20.75 -18.53 18.80
CA LEU A 252 -19.93 -18.97 19.93
C LEU A 252 -20.32 -18.28 21.23
N VAL A 253 -20.53 -16.96 21.21
CA VAL A 253 -21.01 -16.19 22.35
C VAL A 253 -22.38 -16.69 22.79
N GLY A 254 -23.31 -16.87 21.86
CA GLY A 254 -24.63 -17.43 22.17
C GLY A 254 -24.55 -18.80 22.85
N ALA A 255 -23.71 -19.70 22.33
CA ALA A 255 -23.50 -21.02 22.93
C ALA A 255 -22.87 -20.95 24.33
N LEU A 256 -21.97 -20.00 24.58
CA LEU A 256 -21.35 -19.80 25.89
C LEU A 256 -22.36 -19.26 26.91
N ILE A 257 -23.20 -18.31 26.52
CA ILE A 257 -24.28 -17.79 27.39
C ILE A 257 -25.26 -18.92 27.72
N GLU A 258 -25.75 -19.65 26.70
CA GLU A 258 -26.77 -20.69 26.88
C GLU A 258 -26.25 -21.90 27.68
N LYS A 259 -25.06 -22.41 27.36
CA LYS A 259 -24.55 -23.67 27.93
C LYS A 259 -23.72 -23.50 29.20
N ARG A 260 -23.14 -22.32 29.41
CA ARG A 260 -22.28 -22.05 30.58
C ARG A 260 -22.86 -20.99 31.51
N GLY A 261 -23.97 -20.34 31.15
CA GLY A 261 -24.61 -19.31 31.97
C GLY A 261 -23.72 -18.08 32.18
N LEU A 262 -22.78 -17.83 31.27
CA LEU A 262 -21.85 -16.71 31.36
C LEU A 262 -22.55 -15.38 31.07
N SER A 263 -22.04 -14.30 31.66
CA SER A 263 -22.47 -12.95 31.28
C SER A 263 -22.02 -12.62 29.85
N ALA A 264 -22.69 -11.66 29.21
CA ALA A 264 -22.40 -11.23 27.84
C ALA A 264 -20.92 -10.86 27.62
N GLY A 265 -20.32 -10.10 28.55
CA GLY A 265 -18.93 -9.69 28.48
C GLY A 265 -17.93 -10.85 28.66
N GLU A 266 -18.19 -11.74 29.61
CA GLU A 266 -17.36 -12.93 29.84
C GLU A 266 -17.42 -13.90 28.65
N ALA A 267 -18.62 -14.15 28.13
CA ALA A 267 -18.83 -14.98 26.96
C ALA A 267 -18.10 -14.40 25.73
N LEU A 268 -18.17 -13.08 25.52
CA LEU A 268 -17.47 -12.41 24.44
C LEU A 268 -15.95 -12.53 24.57
N SER A 269 -15.39 -12.23 25.75
CA SER A 269 -13.94 -12.31 25.96
C SER A 269 -13.40 -13.73 25.74
N ILE A 270 -14.12 -14.75 26.22
CA ILE A 270 -13.75 -16.16 25.99
C ILE A 270 -13.91 -16.52 24.52
N ALA A 271 -15.00 -16.11 23.87
CA ALA A 271 -15.22 -16.39 22.46
C ALA A 271 -14.12 -15.80 21.57
N VAL A 272 -13.67 -14.58 21.88
CA VAL A 272 -12.57 -13.90 21.21
C VAL A 272 -11.28 -14.72 21.31
N ARG A 273 -10.87 -15.09 22.52
CA ARG A 273 -9.66 -15.89 22.75
C ARG A 273 -9.71 -17.25 22.06
N LEU A 274 -10.85 -17.94 22.16
CA LEU A 274 -11.07 -19.23 21.49
C LEU A 274 -10.97 -19.07 19.97
N ASN A 275 -11.52 -18.00 19.41
CA ASN A 275 -11.45 -17.71 17.98
C ASN A 275 -10.02 -17.40 17.53
N LEU A 276 -9.21 -16.75 18.38
CA LEU A 276 -7.79 -16.50 18.13
C LEU A 276 -6.92 -17.76 18.28
N GLY A 277 -7.40 -18.79 18.99
CA GLY A 277 -6.63 -19.99 19.30
C GLY A 277 -5.79 -19.86 20.58
N GLU A 278 -6.11 -18.88 21.42
CA GLU A 278 -5.39 -18.54 22.65
C GLU A 278 -6.02 -19.25 23.86
N LEU A 279 -5.67 -20.53 24.04
CA LEU A 279 -5.97 -21.30 25.25
C LEU A 279 -4.70 -21.64 26.02
#